data_AF-A0A158Q2S9-F1
#
_entry.id   AF-A0A158Q2S9-F1
#
_cell.length_a   1.000
_cell.length_b   1.000
_cell.length_c   1.000
_cell.angle_alpha   90.00
_cell.angle_beta   90.00
_cell.angle_gamma   90.00
#
_symmetry.space_group_name_H-M   'P 1'
#
loop_
_entity.id
_entity.type
_entity.pdbx_description
1 polymer ?
#
loop_
_entity_poly.entity_id
_entity_poly.type
_entity_poly.pdbx_seq_one_letter_code
_entity_poly.pdbx_strand_id
1 'polypeptide(L)'
;MLNISSNIQPTCSAMLRVIPVVNSYIQSIRKMRRRPPKPGKPPIVPPSQKVLYTVVHVPWMEPSAVKELLWRRHVYNNAILSLRRIFREEIAQKQTGGLADLKIQEASELNELIAANEKRNQEMAKLRNEREIKRMKEVEMEVLRFIEEELNKREKSVKLATKEVVEMIEKSREFVTLDNLDCKLHEALENPVVYDFAIDLEGKRIYAPVPNKYLEGKPVLQKGRMYDVTLGFPQEAVQKSGS
;
A
#
# COMPACT_ATOMS: atom_id res chain seq x y z
N MET A 1 23.17 -2.97 -32.58
CA MET A 1 23.41 -2.21 -31.33
C MET A 1 22.33 -2.57 -30.32
N LEU A 2 22.76 -3.09 -29.16
CA LEU A 2 22.05 -3.28 -27.88
C LEU A 2 20.72 -4.06 -27.88
N ASN A 3 20.83 -5.40 -27.87
CA ASN A 3 19.78 -6.30 -27.36
C ASN A 3 20.10 -6.66 -25.90
N ILE A 4 19.31 -6.13 -24.96
CA ILE A 4 19.38 -6.47 -23.54
C ILE A 4 18.26 -7.48 -23.27
N SER A 5 18.60 -8.77 -23.28
CA SER A 5 17.72 -9.83 -22.79
C SER A 5 18.10 -10.16 -21.34
N SER A 6 17.28 -9.68 -20.41
CA SER A 6 17.38 -9.93 -18.99
C SER A 6 17.05 -11.39 -18.68
N ASN A 7 18.08 -12.11 -18.22
CA ASN A 7 17.97 -13.39 -17.53
C ASN A 7 17.24 -13.17 -16.19
N ILE A 8 15.97 -13.59 -16.11
CA ILE A 8 15.21 -13.61 -14.86
C ILE A 8 15.16 -15.06 -14.38
N GLN A 9 16.01 -15.38 -13.39
CA GLN A 9 15.88 -16.60 -12.61
C GLN A 9 14.80 -16.41 -11.55
N PRO A 10 13.81 -17.32 -11.40
CA PRO A 10 12.98 -17.33 -10.21
C PRO A 10 13.72 -18.09 -9.11
N THR A 11 14.22 -17.34 -8.13
CA THR A 11 14.50 -17.85 -6.79
C THR A 11 13.17 -17.92 -6.04
N CYS A 12 12.82 -19.09 -5.50
CA CYS A 12 11.78 -19.25 -4.49
C CYS A 12 12.16 -20.50 -3.70
N SER A 13 12.94 -20.39 -2.62
CA SER A 13 12.52 -19.95 -1.28
C SER A 13 11.27 -20.68 -0.79
N ALA A 14 11.53 -21.61 0.13
CA ALA A 14 10.69 -22.12 1.20
C ALA A 14 9.19 -21.76 1.18
N MET A 15 8.32 -22.77 1.26
CA MET A 15 7.47 -23.01 2.42
C MET A 15 6.54 -24.22 2.20
N LEU A 16 6.27 -24.91 3.32
CA LEU A 16 5.20 -25.90 3.55
C LEU A 16 5.48 -27.33 3.05
N ARG A 17 6.21 -28.04 3.92
CA ARG A 17 6.09 -29.48 4.11
C ARG A 17 4.65 -29.80 4.47
N VAL A 18 3.93 -30.46 3.56
CA VAL A 18 2.71 -31.18 3.89
C VAL A 18 3.04 -32.65 3.73
N ILE A 19 3.18 -33.34 4.86
CA ILE A 19 3.41 -34.79 4.90
C ILE A 19 2.04 -35.45 4.73
N PRO A 20 1.77 -36.18 3.63
CA PRO A 20 0.62 -37.06 3.62
C PRO A 20 0.94 -38.28 4.47
N VAL A 21 0.34 -38.32 5.65
CA VAL A 21 0.19 -39.52 6.48
C VAL A 21 -0.77 -40.45 5.74
N VAL A 22 -0.25 -41.27 4.84
CA VAL A 22 -1.04 -42.33 4.20
C VAL A 22 -0.27 -43.64 4.29
N ASN A 23 -0.78 -44.47 5.20
CA ASN A 23 -0.68 -45.91 5.29
C ASN A 23 0.73 -46.54 5.25
N SER A 24 1.19 -46.75 6.47
CA SER A 24 2.01 -47.86 6.95
C SER A 24 1.66 -49.22 6.30
N TYR A 25 2.17 -49.48 5.11
CA TYR A 25 2.44 -50.85 4.63
C TYR A 25 3.62 -50.88 3.65
N ILE A 26 4.65 -50.07 3.93
CA ILE A 26 5.98 -50.32 3.35
C ILE A 26 6.57 -51.49 4.12
N GLN A 27 6.21 -52.68 3.65
CA GLN A 27 6.95 -53.92 3.86
C GLN A 27 8.43 -53.61 3.89
N SER A 28 9.11 -54.10 4.91
CA SER A 28 10.54 -54.02 5.17
C SER A 28 11.41 -54.16 3.92
N ILE A 29 11.58 -53.09 3.14
CA ILE A 29 12.66 -52.99 2.15
C ILE A 29 13.90 -52.81 3.00
N ARG A 30 14.53 -53.93 3.36
CA ARG A 30 15.87 -53.95 3.96
C ARG A 30 16.74 -53.09 3.06
N LYS A 31 17.00 -51.85 3.47
CA LYS A 31 18.01 -50.98 2.88
C LYS A 31 19.38 -51.57 3.22
N MET A 32 19.69 -52.76 2.72
CA MET A 32 21.07 -53.10 2.39
C MET A 32 21.46 -52.14 1.28
N ARG A 33 21.86 -50.92 1.66
CA ARG A 33 22.61 -50.05 0.76
C ARG A 33 23.82 -50.85 0.32
N ARG A 34 23.79 -51.39 -0.90
CA ARG A 34 25.01 -51.88 -1.55
C ARG A 34 25.91 -50.66 -1.69
N ARG A 35 26.82 -50.45 -0.73
CA ARG A 35 27.87 -49.46 -0.88
C ARG A 35 28.58 -49.81 -2.19
N PRO A 36 28.86 -48.83 -3.08
CA PRO A 36 29.63 -49.13 -4.27
C PRO A 36 30.93 -49.83 -3.81
N PRO A 37 31.35 -50.92 -4.49
CA PRO A 37 32.62 -51.56 -4.14
C PRO A 37 33.72 -50.50 -4.23
N LYS A 38 34.71 -50.56 -3.33
CA LYS A 38 35.88 -49.67 -3.41
C LYS A 38 36.48 -49.81 -4.82
N PRO A 39 36.80 -48.70 -5.51
CA PRO A 39 37.35 -48.78 -6.85
C PRO A 39 38.63 -49.61 -6.83
N GLY A 40 38.76 -50.54 -7.77
CA GLY A 40 39.98 -51.33 -7.98
C GLY A 40 41.12 -50.46 -8.53
N LYS A 41 42.29 -51.08 -8.77
CA LYS A 41 43.40 -50.39 -9.43
C LYS A 41 43.00 -50.02 -10.87
N PRO A 42 43.21 -48.77 -11.32
CA PRO A 42 42.92 -48.39 -12.70
C PRO A 42 43.89 -49.09 -13.68
N PRO A 43 43.48 -49.35 -14.94
CA PRO A 43 44.31 -50.06 -15.93
C PRO A 43 45.66 -49.40 -16.26
N ILE A 44 45.82 -48.12 -15.90
CA ILE A 44 47.01 -47.30 -16.16
C ILE A 44 48.19 -47.70 -15.26
N VAL A 45 47.91 -48.26 -14.08
CA VAL A 45 48.94 -48.53 -13.07
C VAL A 45 49.58 -49.89 -13.34
N PRO A 46 50.92 -49.98 -13.42
CA PRO A 46 51.59 -51.26 -13.61
C PRO A 46 51.29 -52.22 -12.44
N PRO A 47 51.25 -53.54 -12.69
CA PRO A 47 51.15 -54.51 -11.61
C PRO A 47 52.33 -54.37 -10.63
N SER A 48 52.12 -54.76 -9.38
CA SER A 48 53.21 -54.77 -8.39
C SER A 48 54.27 -55.79 -8.81
N GLN A 49 55.56 -55.48 -8.55
CA GLN A 49 56.67 -56.39 -8.79
C GLN A 49 56.45 -57.78 -8.17
N LYS A 50 55.77 -57.84 -7.00
CA LYS A 50 55.42 -59.10 -6.34
C LYS A 50 54.43 -59.96 -7.15
N VAL A 51 53.54 -59.34 -7.91
CA VAL A 51 52.46 -60.01 -8.66
C VAL A 51 52.87 -60.41 -10.07
N LEU A 52 53.88 -59.74 -10.67
CA LEU A 52 54.31 -59.94 -12.06
C LEU A 52 54.52 -61.43 -12.44
N TYR A 53 55.06 -62.22 -11.53
CA TYR A 53 55.38 -63.64 -11.75
C TYR A 53 54.56 -64.58 -10.86
N THR A 54 53.56 -64.08 -10.14
CA THR A 54 52.72 -64.91 -9.27
C THR A 54 51.66 -65.62 -10.11
N VAL A 55 51.78 -66.94 -10.23
CA VAL A 55 50.74 -67.80 -10.84
C VAL A 55 49.74 -68.22 -9.77
N VAL A 56 48.45 -68.01 -10.03
CA VAL A 56 47.37 -68.48 -9.15
C VAL A 56 47.26 -70.00 -9.27
N HIS A 57 47.66 -70.71 -8.23
CA HIS A 57 47.52 -72.16 -8.15
C HIS A 57 46.12 -72.49 -7.63
N VAL A 58 45.28 -73.04 -8.49
CA VAL A 58 43.94 -73.51 -8.08
C VAL A 58 44.11 -74.85 -7.36
N PRO A 59 43.54 -75.04 -6.16
CA PRO A 59 43.62 -76.32 -5.47
C PRO A 59 42.95 -77.41 -6.31
N TRP A 60 43.61 -78.57 -6.42
CA TRP A 60 43.03 -79.72 -7.09
C TRP A 60 41.80 -80.20 -6.32
N MET A 61 40.72 -80.48 -7.04
CA MET A 61 39.49 -81.03 -6.48
C MET A 61 39.22 -82.39 -7.12
N GLU A 62 38.64 -83.29 -6.33
CA GLU A 62 38.21 -84.58 -6.84
C GLU A 62 37.20 -84.40 -8.00
N PRO A 63 37.36 -85.09 -9.14
CA PRO A 63 36.46 -84.97 -10.28
C PRO A 63 34.98 -85.23 -9.93
N SER A 64 34.72 -86.16 -9.00
CA SER A 64 33.38 -86.46 -8.48
C SER A 64 32.73 -85.23 -7.84
N ALA A 65 33.45 -84.58 -6.92
CA ALA A 65 32.99 -83.38 -6.22
C ALA A 65 32.75 -82.20 -7.18
N VAL A 66 33.62 -82.00 -8.18
CA VAL A 66 33.44 -80.95 -9.20
C VAL A 66 32.16 -81.19 -10.02
N LYS A 67 31.92 -82.44 -10.43
CA LYS A 67 30.71 -82.81 -11.17
C LYS A 67 29.45 -82.52 -10.38
N GLU A 68 29.43 -82.87 -9.09
CA GLU A 68 28.30 -82.58 -8.21
C GLU A 68 28.10 -81.07 -8.00
N LEU A 69 29.17 -80.31 -7.80
CA LEU A 69 29.10 -78.86 -7.61
C LEU A 69 28.53 -78.16 -8.85
N LEU A 70 28.98 -78.54 -10.04
CA LEU A 70 28.46 -77.99 -11.29
C LEU A 70 26.98 -78.33 -11.49
N TRP A 71 26.57 -79.57 -11.17
CA TRP A 71 25.18 -79.97 -11.22
C TRP A 71 24.31 -79.17 -10.24
N ARG A 72 24.69 -79.09 -8.96
CA ARG A 72 23.97 -78.30 -7.94
C ARG A 72 23.87 -76.83 -8.32
N ARG A 73 24.96 -76.24 -8.86
CA ARG A 73 24.97 -74.86 -9.38
C ARG A 73 23.99 -74.68 -10.54
N HIS A 74 23.95 -75.63 -11.48
CA HIS A 74 23.03 -75.60 -12.61
C HIS A 74 21.58 -75.64 -12.13
N VAL A 75 21.23 -76.61 -11.27
CA VAL A 75 19.89 -76.77 -10.70
C VAL A 75 19.45 -75.50 -9.95
N TYR A 76 20.30 -74.96 -9.07
CA TYR A 76 20.01 -73.74 -8.32
C TYR A 76 19.82 -72.52 -9.23
N ASN A 77 20.70 -72.32 -10.21
CA ASN A 77 20.61 -71.18 -11.13
C ASN A 77 19.34 -71.25 -11.97
N ASN A 78 18.94 -72.44 -12.44
CA ASN A 78 17.70 -72.63 -13.17
C ASN A 78 16.48 -72.26 -12.29
N ALA A 79 16.47 -72.67 -11.03
CA ALA A 79 15.40 -72.30 -10.09
C ALA A 79 15.32 -70.77 -9.87
N ILE A 80 16.46 -70.10 -9.65
CA ILE A 80 16.51 -68.64 -9.49
C ILE A 80 16.09 -67.90 -10.76
N LEU A 81 16.48 -68.39 -11.94
CA LEU A 81 16.06 -67.81 -13.21
C LEU A 81 14.55 -67.91 -13.40
N SER A 82 13.95 -69.05 -13.05
CA SER A 82 12.49 -69.25 -13.07
C SER A 82 11.77 -68.28 -12.14
N LEU A 83 12.23 -68.13 -10.89
CA LEU A 83 11.67 -67.15 -9.94
C LEU A 83 11.78 -65.70 -10.44
N ARG A 84 12.93 -65.33 -11.02
CA ARG A 84 13.12 -63.99 -11.61
C ARG A 84 12.16 -63.74 -12.77
N ARG A 85 11.84 -64.77 -13.57
CA ARG A 85 10.88 -64.67 -14.65
C ARG A 85 9.48 -64.36 -14.09
N ILE A 86 9.03 -65.15 -13.12
CA ILE A 86 7.72 -64.97 -12.46
C ILE A 86 7.59 -63.55 -11.88
N PHE A 87 8.60 -63.07 -11.14
CA PHE A 87 8.53 -61.72 -10.57
C PHE A 87 8.52 -60.61 -11.62
N ARG A 88 9.21 -60.80 -12.76
CA ARG A 88 9.13 -59.83 -13.87
C ARG A 88 7.73 -59.80 -14.48
N GLU A 89 7.12 -60.97 -14.67
CA GLU A 89 5.75 -61.11 -15.17
C GLU A 89 4.75 -60.45 -14.21
N GLU A 90 4.85 -60.69 -12.91
CA GLU A 90 4.00 -60.05 -11.89
C GLU A 90 4.15 -58.52 -11.86
N ILE A 91 5.39 -58.01 -11.98
CA ILE A 91 5.63 -56.55 -12.03
C ILE A 91 5.00 -55.95 -13.30
N ALA A 92 5.15 -56.61 -14.45
CA ALA A 92 4.56 -56.15 -15.69
C ALA A 92 3.01 -56.14 -15.62
N GLN A 93 2.41 -57.22 -15.11
CA GLN A 93 0.96 -57.31 -14.91
C GLN A 93 0.43 -56.21 -13.97
N LYS A 94 1.14 -55.91 -12.88
CA LYS A 94 0.78 -54.81 -11.96
C LYS A 94 0.86 -53.43 -12.60
N GLN A 95 1.76 -53.21 -13.56
CA GLN A 95 1.86 -51.94 -14.28
C GLN A 95 0.75 -51.77 -15.31
N THR A 96 0.36 -52.84 -15.99
CA THR A 96 -0.72 -52.83 -16.98
C THR A 96 -2.10 -52.86 -16.33
N GLY A 97 -2.24 -53.48 -15.16
CA GLY A 97 -3.52 -53.68 -14.50
C GLY A 97 -4.18 -52.38 -14.04
N GLY A 98 -5.33 -52.04 -14.63
CA GLY A 98 -6.36 -51.09 -14.16
C GLY A 98 -5.99 -49.61 -14.04
N LEU A 99 -4.70 -49.28 -13.89
CA LEU A 99 -4.25 -47.90 -13.66
C LEU A 99 -4.43 -47.00 -14.88
N ALA A 100 -4.45 -47.56 -16.09
CA ALA A 100 -4.67 -46.78 -17.31
C ALA A 100 -6.10 -46.23 -17.37
N ASP A 101 -7.09 -47.09 -17.12
CA ASP A 101 -8.51 -46.70 -17.16
C ASP A 101 -8.84 -45.71 -16.04
N LEU A 102 -8.29 -45.92 -14.84
CA LEU A 102 -8.42 -44.97 -13.73
C LEU A 102 -7.85 -43.59 -14.09
N LYS A 103 -6.68 -43.52 -14.73
CA LYS A 103 -6.09 -42.24 -15.16
C LYS A 103 -6.93 -41.52 -16.20
N ILE A 104 -7.58 -42.27 -17.10
CA ILE A 104 -8.48 -41.68 -18.10
C ILE A 104 -9.73 -41.13 -17.41
N GLN A 105 -10.30 -41.86 -16.46
CA GLN A 105 -11.44 -41.41 -15.65
C GLN A 105 -11.07 -40.15 -14.84
N GLU A 106 -9.95 -40.17 -14.11
CA GLU A 106 -9.44 -39.02 -13.35
C GLU A 106 -9.23 -37.78 -14.23
N ALA A 107 -8.70 -37.95 -15.45
CA ALA A 107 -8.53 -36.86 -16.40
C ALA A 107 -9.87 -36.29 -16.90
N SER A 108 -10.87 -37.15 -17.12
CA SER A 108 -12.21 -36.71 -17.50
C SER A 108 -12.91 -35.94 -16.37
N GLU A 109 -12.85 -36.44 -15.13
CA GLU A 109 -13.39 -35.76 -13.95
C GLU A 109 -12.72 -34.40 -13.72
N LEU A 110 -11.39 -34.33 -13.90
CA LEU A 110 -10.65 -33.08 -13.78
C LEU A 110 -11.15 -32.02 -14.78
N ASN A 111 -11.40 -32.41 -16.02
CA ASN A 111 -11.91 -31.50 -17.05
C ASN A 111 -13.32 -30.98 -16.69
N GLU A 112 -14.20 -31.83 -16.15
CA GLU A 112 -15.52 -31.42 -15.69
C GLU A 112 -15.44 -30.41 -14.53
N LEU A 113 -14.54 -30.64 -13.58
CA LEU A 113 -14.31 -29.73 -12.45
C LEU A 113 -13.76 -28.37 -12.91
N ILE A 114 -12.86 -28.35 -13.90
CA ILE A 114 -12.35 -27.11 -14.50
C ILE A 114 -13.50 -26.34 -15.16
N ALA A 115 -14.32 -27.00 -15.99
CA ALA A 115 -15.45 -26.37 -16.64
C ALA A 115 -16.48 -25.80 -15.65
N ALA A 116 -16.74 -26.50 -14.54
CA ALA A 116 -17.61 -26.01 -13.47
C ALA A 116 -17.01 -24.81 -12.72
N ASN A 117 -15.68 -24.78 -12.55
CA ASN A 117 -14.96 -23.65 -11.96
C ASN A 117 -15.05 -22.41 -12.86
N GLU A 118 -14.82 -22.57 -14.17
CA GLU A 118 -14.93 -21.50 -15.15
C GLU A 118 -16.33 -20.86 -15.15
N LYS A 119 -17.40 -21.67 -15.13
CA LYS A 119 -18.78 -21.16 -15.02
C LYS A 119 -18.99 -20.30 -13.77
N ARG A 120 -18.56 -20.78 -12.59
CA ARG A 120 -18.62 -20.01 -11.34
C ARG A 120 -17.80 -18.72 -11.40
N ASN A 121 -16.63 -18.76 -12.01
CA ASN A 121 -15.78 -17.58 -12.18
C ASN A 121 -16.43 -16.53 -13.08
N GLN A 122 -17.14 -16.95 -14.14
CA GLN A 122 -17.89 -16.06 -15.03
C GLN A 122 -19.06 -15.39 -14.29
N GLU A 123 -19.82 -16.13 -13.49
CA GLU A 123 -20.89 -15.58 -12.65
C GLU A 123 -20.34 -14.55 -11.65
N MET A 124 -19.27 -14.90 -10.95
CA MET A 124 -18.60 -13.99 -10.01
C MET A 124 -18.01 -12.76 -10.70
N ALA A 125 -17.51 -12.89 -11.94
CA ALA A 125 -17.03 -11.75 -12.72
C ALA A 125 -18.16 -10.78 -13.08
N LYS A 126 -19.34 -11.28 -13.44
CA LYS A 126 -20.53 -10.44 -13.69
C LYS A 126 -20.93 -9.66 -12.45
N LEU A 127 -21.01 -10.33 -11.30
CA LEU A 127 -21.33 -9.69 -10.01
C LEU A 127 -20.29 -8.63 -9.60
N ARG A 128 -19.00 -8.86 -9.88
CA ARG A 128 -17.94 -7.87 -9.65
C ARG A 128 -18.12 -6.65 -10.53
N ASN A 129 -18.38 -6.83 -11.83
CA ASN A 129 -18.60 -5.74 -12.78
C ASN A 129 -19.81 -4.89 -12.37
N GLU A 130 -20.92 -5.50 -11.94
CA GLU A 130 -22.09 -4.78 -11.44
C GLU A 130 -21.77 -3.92 -10.22
N ARG A 131 -20.98 -4.45 -9.28
CA ARG A 131 -20.53 -3.72 -8.09
C ARG A 131 -19.61 -2.55 -8.47
N GLU A 132 -18.70 -2.76 -9.40
CA GLU A 132 -17.77 -1.74 -9.87
C GLU A 132 -18.52 -0.59 -10.57
N ILE A 133 -19.50 -0.91 -11.42
CA ILE A 133 -20.36 0.11 -12.05
C ILE A 133 -21.11 0.94 -11.00
N LYS A 134 -21.66 0.32 -9.95
CA LYS A 134 -22.33 1.06 -8.86
C LYS A 134 -21.36 1.98 -8.12
N ARG A 135 -20.18 1.46 -7.76
CA ARG A 135 -19.14 2.22 -7.08
C ARG A 135 -18.64 3.40 -7.93
N MET A 136 -18.47 3.20 -9.23
CA MET A 136 -18.08 4.27 -10.15
C MET A 136 -19.11 5.40 -10.18
N LYS A 137 -20.40 5.07 -10.20
CA LYS A 137 -21.48 6.07 -10.13
C LYS A 137 -21.50 6.82 -8.79
N GLU A 138 -21.26 6.13 -7.68
CA GLU A 138 -21.16 6.74 -6.35
C GLU A 138 -20.01 7.75 -6.29
N VAL A 139 -18.82 7.35 -6.76
CA VAL A 139 -17.64 8.22 -6.83
C VAL A 139 -17.88 9.42 -7.76
N GLU A 140 -18.52 9.21 -8.91
CA GLU A 140 -18.87 10.30 -9.83
C GLU A 140 -19.78 11.33 -9.15
N MET A 141 -20.81 10.90 -8.42
CA MET A 141 -21.68 11.79 -7.66
C MET A 141 -20.94 12.54 -6.56
N GLU A 142 -20.05 11.88 -5.82
CA GLU A 142 -19.22 12.51 -4.79
C GLU A 142 -18.29 13.59 -5.37
N VAL A 143 -17.65 13.29 -6.52
CA VAL A 143 -16.78 14.24 -7.21
C VAL A 143 -17.56 15.46 -7.71
N LEU A 144 -18.74 15.25 -8.30
CA LEU A 144 -19.59 16.36 -8.75
C LEU A 144 -20.01 17.26 -7.58
N ARG A 145 -20.42 16.66 -6.45
CA ARG A 145 -20.75 17.42 -5.23
C ARG A 145 -19.57 18.22 -4.72
N PHE A 146 -18.38 17.63 -4.68
CA PHE A 146 -17.16 18.32 -4.26
C PHE A 146 -16.83 19.51 -5.17
N ILE A 147 -16.95 19.33 -6.50
CA ILE A 147 -16.73 20.40 -7.47
C ILE A 147 -17.74 21.54 -7.25
N GLU A 148 -19.02 21.24 -7.04
CA GLU A 148 -20.06 22.24 -6.80
C GLU A 148 -19.82 23.03 -5.51
N GLU A 149 -19.44 22.36 -4.42
CA GLU A 149 -19.09 22.99 -3.15
C GLU A 149 -17.88 23.93 -3.29
N GLU A 150 -16.84 23.50 -4.00
CA GLU A 150 -15.64 24.31 -4.27
C GLU A 150 -15.95 25.53 -5.15
N LEU A 151 -16.79 25.37 -6.19
CA LEU A 151 -17.22 26.48 -7.03
C LEU A 151 -18.02 27.51 -6.24
N ASN A 152 -18.95 27.08 -5.37
CA ASN A 152 -19.74 27.97 -4.53
C ASN A 152 -18.87 28.75 -3.53
N LYS A 153 -17.89 28.09 -2.90
CA LYS A 153 -16.90 28.78 -2.03
C LYS A 153 -16.12 29.84 -2.80
N ARG A 154 -15.62 29.50 -3.99
CA ARG A 154 -14.89 30.45 -4.85
C ARG A 154 -15.74 31.63 -5.25
N GLU A 155 -16.99 31.40 -5.65
CA GLU A 155 -17.93 32.45 -6.03
C GLU A 155 -18.20 33.41 -4.86
N LYS A 156 -18.41 32.88 -3.65
CA LYS A 156 -18.57 33.69 -2.42
C LYS A 156 -17.33 34.53 -2.13
N SER A 157 -16.14 33.95 -2.21
CA SER A 157 -14.89 34.67 -2.00
C SER A 157 -14.67 35.78 -3.03
N VAL A 158 -14.96 35.51 -4.31
CA VAL A 158 -14.88 36.52 -5.37
C VAL A 158 -15.89 37.64 -5.14
N LYS A 159 -17.12 37.33 -4.72
CA LYS A 159 -18.15 38.35 -4.38
C LYS A 159 -17.73 39.23 -3.19
N LEU A 160 -17.05 38.68 -2.19
CA LEU A 160 -16.54 39.46 -1.06
C LEU A 160 -15.38 40.36 -1.51
N ALA A 161 -14.37 39.79 -2.18
CA ALA A 161 -13.22 40.54 -2.66
C ALA A 161 -13.62 41.67 -3.64
N THR A 162 -14.58 41.42 -4.52
CA THR A 162 -15.10 42.46 -5.44
C THR A 162 -15.81 43.59 -4.70
N LYS A 163 -16.61 43.29 -3.66
CA LYS A 163 -17.22 44.32 -2.81
C LYS A 163 -16.17 45.16 -2.10
N GLU A 164 -15.16 44.53 -1.50
CA GLU A 164 -14.05 45.24 -0.84
C GLU A 164 -13.31 46.16 -1.80
N VAL A 165 -13.04 45.70 -3.03
CA VAL A 165 -12.40 46.52 -4.07
C VAL A 165 -13.28 47.72 -4.44
N VAL A 166 -14.59 47.54 -4.61
CA VAL A 166 -15.51 48.66 -4.91
C VAL A 166 -15.55 49.67 -3.75
N GLU A 167 -15.68 49.22 -2.51
CA GLU A 167 -15.64 50.10 -1.32
C GLU A 167 -14.33 50.88 -1.21
N MET A 168 -13.20 50.25 -1.56
CA MET A 168 -11.89 50.90 -1.57
C MET A 168 -11.77 51.92 -2.71
N ILE A 169 -12.34 51.65 -3.89
CA ILE A 169 -12.40 52.61 -4.99
C ILE A 169 -13.24 53.83 -4.58
N GLU A 170 -14.37 53.63 -3.89
CA GLU A 170 -15.19 54.73 -3.39
C GLU A 170 -14.43 55.58 -2.36
N LYS A 171 -13.81 54.95 -1.35
CA LYS A 171 -12.95 55.63 -0.35
C LYS A 171 -11.77 56.36 -0.98
N SER A 172 -11.22 55.83 -2.08
CA SER A 172 -10.06 56.43 -2.74
C SER A 172 -10.32 57.84 -3.30
N ARG A 173 -11.58 58.19 -3.55
CA ARG A 173 -11.98 59.55 -3.98
C ARG A 173 -11.73 60.61 -2.93
N GLU A 174 -11.70 60.22 -1.65
CA GLU A 174 -11.49 61.11 -0.51
C GLU A 174 -10.01 61.24 -0.11
N PHE A 175 -9.12 60.49 -0.76
CA PHE A 175 -7.69 60.50 -0.44
C PHE A 175 -7.03 61.83 -0.82
N VAL A 176 -6.05 62.24 -0.01
CA VAL A 176 -5.28 63.47 -0.22
C VAL A 176 -4.28 63.24 -1.35
N THR A 177 -4.48 63.93 -2.47
CA THR A 177 -3.52 64.04 -3.58
C THR A 177 -2.70 65.32 -3.46
N LEU A 178 -1.61 65.46 -4.21
CA LEU A 178 -0.80 66.68 -4.24
C LEU A 178 -1.63 67.91 -4.62
N ASP A 179 -2.57 67.75 -5.56
CA ASP A 179 -3.42 68.84 -6.04
C ASP A 179 -4.45 69.31 -4.99
N ASN A 180 -4.95 68.38 -4.15
CA ASN A 180 -5.98 68.65 -3.14
C ASN A 180 -5.42 68.96 -1.75
N LEU A 181 -4.08 68.99 -1.60
CA LEU A 181 -3.41 69.04 -0.30
C LEU A 181 -3.74 70.31 0.48
N ASP A 182 -3.57 71.49 -0.11
CA ASP A 182 -3.80 72.77 0.56
C ASP A 182 -5.27 72.95 0.96
N CYS A 183 -6.21 72.55 0.08
CA CYS A 183 -7.63 72.58 0.35
C CYS A 183 -8.01 71.68 1.55
N LYS A 184 -7.51 70.44 1.57
CA LYS A 184 -7.73 69.51 2.68
C LYS A 184 -7.06 69.94 3.98
N LEU A 185 -5.89 70.59 3.89
CA LEU A 185 -5.21 71.17 5.04
C LEU A 185 -6.05 72.31 5.67
N HIS A 186 -6.57 73.22 4.85
CA HIS A 186 -7.47 74.28 5.33
C HIS A 186 -8.76 73.72 5.93
N GLU A 187 -9.40 72.72 5.29
CA GLU A 187 -10.59 72.03 5.81
C GLU A 187 -10.34 71.41 7.20
N ALA A 188 -9.19 70.75 7.37
CA ALA A 188 -8.80 70.15 8.65
C ALA A 188 -8.51 71.18 9.76
N LEU A 189 -8.02 72.38 9.40
CA LEU A 189 -7.82 73.48 10.34
C LEU A 189 -9.12 74.19 10.75
N GLU A 190 -10.10 74.24 9.84
CA GLU A 190 -11.44 74.78 10.13
C GLU A 190 -12.27 73.83 11.01
N ASN A 191 -12.18 72.52 10.76
CA ASN A 191 -13.02 71.49 11.37
C ASN A 191 -12.22 70.51 12.27
N PRO A 192 -11.82 70.92 13.49
CA PRO A 192 -11.16 70.03 14.43
C PRO A 192 -12.09 68.91 14.92
N VAL A 193 -11.70 67.65 14.68
CA VAL A 193 -12.44 66.44 15.12
C VAL A 193 -11.82 65.87 16.38
N VAL A 194 -12.63 65.63 17.42
CA VAL A 194 -12.21 65.01 18.68
C VAL A 194 -12.72 63.58 18.75
N TYR A 195 -11.79 62.63 18.92
CA TYR A 195 -12.11 61.21 19.10
C TYR A 195 -12.21 60.81 20.58
N ASP A 196 -12.09 61.77 21.50
CA ASP A 196 -12.17 61.52 22.93
C ASP A 196 -13.60 61.21 23.35
N PHE A 197 -13.78 60.02 23.93
CA PHE A 197 -15.01 59.62 24.59
C PHE A 197 -14.67 58.89 25.89
N ALA A 198 -15.49 59.09 26.91
CA ALA A 198 -15.48 58.26 28.11
C ALA A 198 -16.49 57.11 27.95
N ILE A 199 -16.31 56.04 28.70
CA ILE A 199 -17.27 54.93 28.79
C ILE A 199 -17.73 54.84 30.24
N ASP A 200 -19.04 54.91 30.45
CA ASP A 200 -19.66 54.70 31.76
C ASP A 200 -19.59 53.23 32.18
N LEU A 201 -19.84 52.95 33.46
CA LEU A 201 -19.99 51.57 33.96
C LEU A 201 -21.11 50.79 33.24
N GLU A 202 -22.09 51.49 32.67
CA GLU A 202 -23.16 50.93 31.83
C GLU A 202 -22.74 50.69 30.36
N GLY A 203 -21.49 50.99 29.98
CA GLY A 203 -20.99 50.87 28.61
C GLY A 203 -21.42 52.00 27.67
N LYS A 204 -22.06 53.05 28.19
CA LYS A 204 -22.49 54.22 27.41
C LYS A 204 -21.29 55.13 27.12
N ARG A 205 -21.18 55.58 25.87
CA ARG A 205 -20.11 56.49 25.43
C ARG A 205 -20.53 57.94 25.67
N ILE A 206 -19.72 58.69 26.40
CA ILE A 206 -19.88 60.13 26.62
C ILE A 206 -18.83 60.86 25.78
N TYR A 207 -19.26 61.60 24.77
CA TYR A 207 -18.38 62.34 23.85
C TYR A 207 -18.04 63.73 24.38
N ALA A 208 -16.84 64.22 24.07
CA ALA A 208 -16.55 65.65 24.20
C ALA A 208 -17.41 66.45 23.19
N PRO A 209 -17.85 67.67 23.54
CA PRO A 209 -18.43 68.61 22.60
C PRO A 209 -17.39 69.03 21.56
N VAL A 210 -17.87 69.45 20.40
CA VAL A 210 -17.03 69.87 19.26
C VAL A 210 -16.15 71.06 19.68
N PRO A 211 -14.82 71.01 19.45
CA PRO A 211 -13.94 72.11 19.80
C PRO A 211 -14.21 73.35 18.94
N ASN A 212 -14.30 74.51 19.58
CA ASN A 212 -14.40 75.79 18.89
C ASN A 212 -13.00 76.25 18.45
N LYS A 213 -12.85 76.61 17.16
CA LYS A 213 -11.57 77.07 16.57
C LYS A 213 -11.05 78.36 17.23
N TYR A 214 -11.95 79.27 17.56
CA TYR A 214 -11.63 80.53 18.22
C TYR A 214 -12.31 80.57 19.59
N LEU A 215 -11.52 80.79 20.64
CA LEU A 215 -12.02 81.14 21.96
C LEU A 215 -12.36 82.63 21.93
N GLU A 216 -13.62 82.98 21.71
CA GLU A 216 -14.05 84.37 21.81
C GLU A 216 -13.96 84.83 23.27
N GLY A 217 -13.05 85.78 23.55
CA GLY A 217 -12.87 86.38 24.87
C GLY A 217 -11.48 86.18 25.48
N LYS A 218 -11.31 86.65 26.73
CA LYS A 218 -10.07 86.41 27.48
C LYS A 218 -9.97 84.91 27.79
N PRO A 219 -8.82 84.26 27.59
CA PRO A 219 -8.66 82.84 27.90
C PRO A 219 -9.03 82.61 29.37
N VAL A 220 -10.02 81.74 29.58
CA VAL A 220 -10.38 81.31 30.93
C VAL A 220 -9.22 80.51 31.52
N LEU A 221 -8.90 80.76 32.80
CA LEU A 221 -8.00 79.90 33.59
C LEU A 221 -8.43 78.43 33.38
N GLN A 222 -7.48 77.53 33.14
CA GLN A 222 -7.72 76.10 32.97
C GLN A 222 -8.64 75.58 34.08
N LYS A 223 -9.93 75.44 33.78
CA LYS A 223 -10.86 74.61 34.54
C LYS A 223 -10.63 73.16 34.07
N GLY A 224 -10.79 72.20 34.97
CA GLY A 224 -10.45 70.78 34.77
C GLY A 224 -11.04 70.12 33.52
N ARG A 225 -10.70 68.85 33.28
CA ARG A 225 -11.19 68.12 32.10
C ARG A 225 -12.72 68.06 32.14
N MET A 226 -13.37 68.16 30.99
CA MET A 226 -14.84 68.21 30.91
C MET A 226 -15.53 66.95 31.46
N TYR A 227 -14.80 65.84 31.57
CA TYR A 227 -15.27 64.59 32.18
C TYR A 227 -15.18 64.58 33.71
N ASP A 228 -14.52 65.56 34.33
CA ASP A 228 -14.48 65.73 35.79
C ASP A 228 -15.88 66.11 36.34
N VAL A 229 -16.81 66.52 35.47
CA VAL A 229 -18.22 66.85 35.75
C VAL A 229 -19.04 65.60 36.15
N THR A 230 -18.54 64.38 35.90
CA THR A 230 -19.21 63.13 36.30
C THR A 230 -19.16 62.82 37.80
N LEU A 231 -18.50 63.67 38.60
CA LEU A 231 -18.50 63.63 40.07
C LEU A 231 -19.28 64.82 40.67
N GLY A 232 -20.61 64.83 40.50
CA GLY A 232 -21.54 65.38 41.51
C GLY A 232 -21.66 66.89 41.76
N PHE A 233 -21.17 67.80 40.89
CA PHE A 233 -21.40 69.25 41.07
C PHE A 233 -22.48 69.80 40.09
N PRO A 234 -23.57 70.41 40.58
CA PRO A 234 -24.62 70.98 39.72
C PRO A 234 -24.22 72.39 39.25
N GLN A 235 -24.34 72.68 37.94
CA GLN A 235 -24.31 74.06 37.45
C GLN A 235 -25.48 74.36 36.52
N GLU A 236 -26.05 75.53 36.81
CA GLU A 236 -27.30 76.08 36.33
C GLU A 236 -27.29 76.39 34.82
N ALA A 237 -28.45 76.20 34.20
CA ALA A 237 -28.71 76.44 32.79
C ALA A 237 -28.45 77.90 32.39
N VAL A 238 -27.62 78.11 31.36
CA VAL A 238 -27.62 79.36 30.59
C VAL A 238 -28.17 79.04 29.20
N GLN A 239 -29.49 79.14 29.08
CA GLN A 239 -30.16 79.36 27.81
C GLN A 239 -29.88 80.81 27.38
N LYS A 240 -29.23 81.00 26.23
CA LYS A 240 -29.32 82.26 25.47
C LYS A 240 -29.63 81.94 24.02
N SER A 241 -30.89 82.15 23.69
CA SER A 241 -31.41 82.43 22.36
C SER A 241 -30.64 83.57 21.69
N GLY A 242 -30.24 83.38 20.44
CA GLY A 242 -29.76 84.43 19.55
C GLY A 242 -29.99 83.97 18.11
N SER A 243 -30.75 84.78 17.37
CA SER A 243 -31.00 84.67 15.93
C SER A 243 -29.74 84.56 15.08
#